data_AF-K4KBA8-F1
#
_entry.id   AF-K4KBA8-F1
#
_cell.length_a   1.000
_cell.length_b   1.000
_cell.length_c   1.000
_cell.angle_alpha   90.00
_cell.angle_beta   90.00
_cell.angle_gamma   90.00
#
_symmetry.space_group_name_H-M   'P 1'
#
loop_
_entity.id
_entity.type
_entity.pdbx_description
1 polymer ?
#
loop_
_entity_poly.entity_id
_entity_poly.type
_entity_poly.pdbx_seq_one_letter_code
_entity_poly.pdbx_strand_id
1 'polypeptide(L)'
;AQYPNGGWPQVFNDAGTYHAHITYNDTAMVAVLRVLQEVSQKSGAFAWVDSSYQSRAENAVNKGIQCILNTQIKINGTLTAWGQQYDE
;
A
#
# COMPACT_ATOMS: atom_id res chain seq x y z
N ALA A 1 0.39 8.65 -6.13
CA ALA A 1 -0.34 7.43 -6.47
C ALA A 1 -1.09 6.87 -5.27
N GLN A 2 -0.49 6.73 -4.08
CA GLN A 2 -1.22 6.29 -2.88
C GLN A 2 -2.48 7.14 -2.63
N TYR A 3 -3.60 6.47 -2.39
CA TYR A 3 -4.87 7.09 -2.03
C TYR A 3 -4.88 7.61 -0.58
N PRO A 4 -5.80 8.53 -0.23
CA PRO A 4 -5.93 9.01 1.14
C PRO A 4 -6.13 7.90 2.19
N ASN A 5 -6.79 6.80 1.82
CA ASN A 5 -7.03 5.63 2.67
C ASN A 5 -5.84 4.65 2.77
N GLY A 6 -4.75 4.90 2.02
CA GLY A 6 -3.53 4.10 2.05
C GLY A 6 -3.39 3.06 0.94
N GLY A 7 -4.44 2.82 0.15
CA GLY A 7 -4.40 1.91 -0.99
C GLY A 7 -3.55 2.41 -2.16
N TRP A 8 -3.16 1.51 -3.05
CA TRP A 8 -2.39 1.82 -4.26
C TRP A 8 -3.08 1.28 -5.50
N PRO A 9 -3.24 2.11 -6.56
CA PRO A 9 -3.79 1.64 -7.83
C PRO A 9 -2.80 0.75 -8.57
N GLN A 10 -3.30 -0.09 -9.48
CA GLN A 10 -2.45 -0.78 -10.45
C GLN A 10 -1.81 0.22 -11.43
N VAL A 11 -2.59 1.19 -11.91
CA VAL A 11 -2.14 2.26 -12.81
C VAL A 11 -2.57 3.61 -12.26
N PHE A 12 -1.61 4.51 -12.07
CA PHE A 12 -1.89 5.86 -11.60
C PHE A 12 -2.55 6.70 -12.71
N ASN A 13 -3.56 7.51 -12.35
CA ASN A 13 -4.34 8.36 -13.25
C ASN A 13 -5.20 7.60 -14.29
N ASP A 14 -5.69 6.41 -13.97
CA ASP A 14 -6.58 5.62 -14.84
C ASP A 14 -7.98 5.41 -14.20
N ALA A 15 -8.65 6.52 -13.85
CA ALA A 15 -9.90 6.49 -13.11
C ALA A 15 -11.05 5.82 -13.91
N GLY A 16 -11.93 5.10 -13.20
CA GLY A 16 -13.10 4.44 -13.80
C GLY A 16 -12.81 3.08 -14.43
N THR A 17 -11.57 2.59 -14.35
CA THR A 17 -11.19 1.23 -14.75
C THR A 17 -10.79 0.42 -13.52
N TYR A 18 -10.71 -0.90 -13.64
CA TYR A 18 -10.22 -1.75 -12.55
C TYR A 18 -8.76 -1.45 -12.16
N HIS A 19 -8.01 -0.74 -13.01
CA HIS A 19 -6.64 -0.35 -12.72
C HIS A 19 -6.55 0.75 -11.65
N ALA A 20 -7.65 1.45 -11.37
CA ALA A 20 -7.75 2.41 -10.27
C ALA A 20 -7.93 1.74 -8.90
N HIS A 21 -8.42 0.50 -8.84
CA HIS A 21 -8.69 -0.18 -7.58
C HIS A 21 -7.42 -0.41 -6.76
N ILE A 22 -7.59 -0.51 -5.43
CA ILE A 22 -6.54 -0.95 -4.52
C ILE A 22 -6.09 -2.34 -4.96
N THR A 23 -4.84 -2.45 -5.42
CA THR A 23 -4.38 -3.65 -6.14
C THR A 23 -3.39 -4.45 -5.31
N TYR A 24 -3.85 -5.60 -4.80
CA TYR A 24 -3.00 -6.63 -4.22
C TYR A 24 -2.53 -7.65 -5.26
N ASN A 25 -3.21 -7.74 -6.41
CA ASN A 25 -2.85 -8.61 -7.52
C ASN A 25 -1.36 -8.51 -7.86
N ASP A 26 -0.74 -9.66 -8.17
CA ASP A 26 0.69 -9.77 -8.46
C ASP A 26 1.61 -9.14 -7.40
N THR A 27 1.15 -9.08 -6.14
CA THR A 27 1.89 -8.48 -5.01
C THR A 27 2.11 -6.97 -5.17
N ALA A 28 1.37 -6.27 -6.06
CA ALA A 28 1.67 -4.90 -6.47
C ALA A 28 1.78 -3.92 -5.28
N MET A 29 0.69 -3.73 -4.51
CA MET A 29 0.73 -2.84 -3.34
C MET A 29 1.75 -3.30 -2.29
N VAL A 30 1.86 -4.60 -2.04
CA VAL A 30 2.78 -5.15 -1.02
C VAL A 30 4.24 -4.88 -1.39
N ALA A 31 4.61 -5.02 -2.66
CA ALA A 31 5.94 -4.73 -3.16
C ALA A 31 6.29 -3.24 -3.01
N VAL A 32 5.33 -2.34 -3.31
CA VAL A 32 5.49 -0.90 -3.08
C VAL A 32 5.75 -0.61 -1.60
N LEU A 33 4.97 -1.21 -0.70
CA LEU A 33 5.13 -0.99 0.75
C LEU A 33 6.48 -1.51 1.27
N ARG A 34 7.01 -2.62 0.73
CA ARG A 34 8.36 -3.12 1.09
C ARG A 34 9.46 -2.13 0.71
N VAL A 35 9.41 -1.57 -0.50
CA VAL A 35 10.36 -0.52 -0.91
C VAL A 35 10.26 0.70 -0.01
N LEU A 36 9.04 1.17 0.28
CA LEU A 36 8.83 2.31 1.17
C LEU A 36 9.28 2.01 2.61
N GLN A 37 9.18 0.77 3.06
CA GLN A 37 9.68 0.37 4.37
C GLN A 37 11.21 0.45 4.45
N GLU A 38 11.95 0.07 3.41
CA GLU A 38 13.40 0.27 3.39
C GLU A 38 13.79 1.75 3.37
N VAL A 39 13.04 2.57 2.62
CA VAL A 39 13.20 4.03 2.62
C VAL A 39 12.91 4.61 4.01
N SER A 40 11.86 4.16 4.69
CA SER A 40 11.49 4.65 6.02
C SER A 40 12.49 4.23 7.10
N GLN A 41 13.17 3.11 6.91
CA GLN A 41 14.20 2.62 7.83
C GLN A 41 15.60 3.14 7.48
N LYS A 42 15.75 3.86 6.36
CA LYS A 42 17.05 4.23 5.78
C LYS A 42 17.99 3.03 5.74
N SER A 43 17.50 1.91 5.21
CA SER A 43 18.22 0.64 5.20
C SER A 43 18.57 0.23 3.76
N GLY A 44 19.47 -0.75 3.63
CA GLY A 44 19.87 -1.32 2.33
C GLY A 44 20.35 -0.26 1.33
N ALA A 45 19.78 -0.30 0.13
CA ALA A 45 20.11 0.64 -0.95
C ALA A 45 19.63 2.09 -0.68
N PHE A 46 18.85 2.31 0.38
CA PHE A 46 18.24 3.60 0.73
C PHE A 46 18.87 4.25 1.96
N ALA A 47 20.01 3.76 2.45
CA ALA A 47 20.69 4.35 3.62
C ALA A 47 21.05 5.84 3.46
N TRP A 48 21.17 6.31 2.21
CA TRP A 48 21.56 7.68 1.87
C TRP A 48 20.38 8.68 1.84
N VAL A 49 19.12 8.23 1.87
CA VAL A 49 17.96 9.14 1.72
C VAL A 49 17.92 10.17 2.85
N ASP A 50 17.41 11.37 2.60
CA ASP A 50 17.22 12.36 3.66
C ASP A 50 16.01 12.02 4.56
N SER A 51 15.96 12.64 5.73
CA SER A 51 14.90 12.39 6.72
C SER A 51 13.51 12.83 6.23
N SER A 52 13.41 13.72 5.24
CA SER A 52 12.11 14.11 4.69
C SER A 52 11.48 12.97 3.89
N TYR A 53 12.27 12.24 3.11
CA TYR A 53 11.80 11.03 2.42
C TYR A 53 11.50 9.90 3.40
N GLN A 54 12.35 9.72 4.42
CA GLN A 54 12.12 8.73 5.47
C GLN A 54 10.75 8.93 6.14
N SER A 55 10.45 10.13 6.63
CA SER A 55 9.17 10.42 7.31
C SER A 55 7.96 10.26 6.38
N ARG A 56 8.09 10.63 5.11
CA ARG A 56 7.02 10.46 4.11
C ARG A 56 6.76 8.98 3.82
N ALA A 57 7.82 8.19 3.68
CA ALA A 57 7.72 6.76 3.44
C ALA A 57 7.13 6.03 4.67
N GLU A 58 7.53 6.42 5.87
CA GLU A 58 6.95 5.89 7.11
C GLU A 58 5.44 6.14 7.19
N ASN A 59 5.00 7.37 6.89
CA ASN A 59 3.58 7.70 6.84
C ASN A 59 2.84 6.85 5.80
N ALA A 60 3.41 6.68 4.61
CA ALA A 60 2.84 5.88 3.54
C ALA A 60 2.74 4.40 3.90
N VAL A 61 3.75 3.83 4.57
CA VAL A 61 3.75 2.45 5.08
C VAL A 61 2.66 2.26 6.11
N ASN A 62 2.56 3.16 7.10
CA ASN A 62 1.54 3.08 8.15
C ASN A 62 0.13 3.13 7.57
N LYS A 63 -0.14 4.01 6.59
CA LYS A 63 -1.41 4.05 5.87
C LYS A 63 -1.67 2.78 5.06
N GLY A 64 -0.65 2.25 4.39
CA GLY A 64 -0.75 1.01 3.63
C GLY A 64 -1.12 -0.19 4.51
N ILE A 65 -0.49 -0.30 5.69
CA ILE A 65 -0.83 -1.33 6.69
C ILE A 65 -2.28 -1.14 7.17
N GLN A 66 -2.71 0.09 7.45
CA GLN A 66 -4.09 0.35 7.86
C GLN A 66 -5.09 -0.04 6.76
N CYS A 67 -4.78 0.26 5.50
CA CYS A 67 -5.58 -0.16 4.34
C CYS A 67 -5.69 -1.69 4.25
N ILE A 68 -4.58 -2.41 4.43
CA ILE A 68 -4.57 -3.88 4.47
C ILE A 68 -5.50 -4.38 5.58
N LEU A 69 -5.39 -3.87 6.81
CA LEU A 69 -6.25 -4.30 7.90
C LEU A 69 -7.73 -3.98 7.64
N ASN A 70 -8.03 -2.80 7.08
CA ASN A 70 -9.41 -2.37 6.79
C ASN A 70 -10.07 -3.16 5.66
N THR A 71 -9.28 -3.69 4.72
CA THR A 71 -9.79 -4.44 3.56
C THR A 71 -9.85 -5.96 3.82
N GLN A 72 -9.41 -6.44 4.99
CA GLN A 72 -9.47 -7.86 5.30
C GLN A 72 -10.92 -8.35 5.35
N ILE A 73 -11.21 -9.41 4.59
CA ILE A 73 -12.56 -9.94 4.47
C ILE A 73 -12.96 -10.60 5.79
N LYS A 74 -14.14 -10.22 6.30
CA LYS A 74 -14.73 -10.77 7.52
C LYS A 74 -15.98 -11.58 7.20
N ILE A 75 -15.97 -12.87 7.50
CA ILE A 75 -17.10 -13.78 7.30
C ILE A 75 -17.59 -14.24 8.66
N ASN A 76 -18.86 -13.94 8.99
CA ASN A 76 -19.49 -14.34 10.26
C ASN A 76 -18.63 -14.01 11.51
N GLY A 77 -18.06 -12.81 11.57
CA GLY A 77 -17.22 -12.43 12.70
C GLY A 77 -15.74 -12.81 12.59
N THR A 78 -15.38 -13.69 11.65
CA THR A 78 -14.02 -14.24 11.51
C THR A 78 -13.26 -13.55 10.39
N LEU A 79 -12.07 -13.03 10.68
CA LEU A 79 -11.15 -12.47 9.68
C LEU A 79 -10.58 -13.60 8.81
N THR A 80 -10.52 -13.37 7.50
CA THR A 80 -10.12 -14.38 6.52
C THR A 80 -8.90 -13.91 5.71
N ALA A 81 -9.09 -13.57 4.44
CA ALA A 81 -8.04 -13.22 3.50
C ALA A 81 -8.36 -11.89 2.79
N TRP A 82 -7.65 -11.66 1.68
CA TRP A 82 -7.88 -10.53 0.79
C TRP A 82 -8.23 -11.01 -0.62
N GLY A 83 -9.10 -10.25 -1.30
CA GLY A 83 -9.27 -10.35 -2.74
C GLY A 83 -8.07 -9.76 -3.50
N GLN A 84 -8.01 -10.00 -4.81
CA GLN A 84 -6.95 -9.44 -5.66
C GLN A 84 -7.02 -7.91 -5.76
N GLN A 85 -8.22 -7.33 -5.68
CA GLN A 85 -8.44 -5.90 -5.75
C GLN A 85 -9.70 -5.49 -4.96
N TYR A 86 -9.77 -4.21 -4.60
CA TYR A 86 -10.85 -3.56 -3.85
C TYR A 86 -11.09 -2.16 -4.39
N ASP A 87 -12.33 -1.67 -4.34
CA ASP A 87 -12.65 -0.28 -4.63
C ASP A 87 -11.75 0.68 -3.81
N GLU A 88 -11.36 1.79 -4.44
CA GLU A 88 -10.40 2.78 -3.94
C GLU A 88 -10.83 3.59 -2.72
#